data_AF-A0A9D4YDG5-F1
#
_entry.id   AF-A0A9D4YDG5-F1
#
_cell.length_a   1.000
_cell.length_b   1.000
_cell.length_c   1.000
_cell.angle_alpha   90.00
_cell.angle_beta   90.00
_cell.angle_gamma   90.00
#
_symmetry.space_group_name_H-M   'P 1'
#
loop_
_entity.id
_entity.type
_entity.pdbx_description
1 polymer ?
#
loop_
_entity_poly.entity_id
_entity_poly.type
_entity_poly.pdbx_seq_one_letter_code
_entity_poly.pdbx_strand_id
1 'polypeptide(L)'
;MSKTVIPAPNKRSQLDRSLVKRAIKFSLDDLKAKHSGDFLSSRALQIRNYAPDLAQTIAGLILSSSDLNFQRECFSLLGLQSQDVGTEIMQNSIKEKIVSVIEMNDKDPDKSKEIAPFLFEEDDHIQEELEAEFQESYLSPLDLDIDMF
;
A
#
# COMPACT_ATOMS: atom_id res chain seq x y z
N MET A 1 36.21 33.68 -40.96
CA MET A 1 36.07 32.87 -39.73
C MET A 1 34.77 33.24 -39.04
N SER A 2 33.71 32.46 -39.23
CA SER A 2 32.41 32.66 -38.58
C SER A 2 32.42 31.99 -37.20
N LYS A 3 32.32 32.79 -36.13
CA LYS A 3 32.18 32.29 -34.76
C LYS A 3 30.79 31.69 -34.58
N THR A 4 30.73 30.37 -34.40
CA THR A 4 29.53 29.68 -33.94
C THR A 4 29.24 30.10 -32.49
N VAL A 5 28.16 30.84 -32.30
CA VAL A 5 27.62 31.17 -30.98
C VAL A 5 26.87 29.94 -30.47
N ILE A 6 27.41 29.29 -29.44
CA ILE A 6 26.73 28.21 -28.73
C ILE A 6 25.66 28.86 -27.83
N PRO A 7 24.37 28.52 -27.96
CA PRO A 7 23.35 29.10 -27.08
C PRO A 7 23.58 28.58 -25.66
N ALA A 8 23.66 29.51 -24.70
CA ALA A 8 23.75 29.16 -23.28
C ALA A 8 22.52 28.34 -22.84
N PRO A 9 22.66 27.42 -21.87
CA PRO A 9 21.55 26.62 -21.39
C PRO A 9 20.46 27.54 -20.85
N ASN A 10 19.28 27.50 -21.50
CA ASN A 10 18.13 28.32 -21.16
C ASN A 10 17.80 28.17 -19.67
N LYS A 11 18.04 29.25 -18.91
CA LYS A 11 17.58 29.40 -17.53
C LYS A 11 16.07 29.56 -17.57
N ARG A 12 15.33 28.45 -17.70
CA ARG A 12 13.87 28.43 -17.51
C ARG A 12 13.54 29.19 -16.23
N SER A 13 12.57 30.08 -16.29
CA SER A 13 12.22 30.94 -15.16
C SER A 13 11.84 30.05 -13.96
N GLN A 14 12.04 30.56 -12.74
CA GLN A 14 11.63 29.83 -11.53
C GLN A 14 10.14 29.45 -11.57
N LEU A 15 9.31 30.25 -12.25
CA LEU A 15 7.90 29.98 -12.55
C LEU A 15 7.72 28.80 -13.49
N ASP A 16 8.49 28.70 -14.57
CA ASP A 16 8.43 27.52 -15.46
C ASP A 16 8.81 26.24 -14.71
N ARG A 17 9.78 26.31 -13.82
CA ARG A 17 10.18 25.16 -12.99
C ARG A 17 9.07 24.73 -12.03
N SER A 18 8.35 25.67 -11.42
CA SER A 18 7.25 25.33 -10.50
C SER A 18 6.03 24.79 -11.24
N LEU A 19 5.74 25.29 -12.45
CA LEU A 19 4.68 24.76 -13.32
C LEU A 19 4.99 23.33 -13.77
N VAL A 20 6.23 23.06 -14.21
CA VAL A 20 6.67 21.71 -14.59
C VAL A 20 6.59 20.76 -13.39
N LYS A 21 7.07 21.17 -12.21
CA LYS A 21 6.93 20.35 -10.98
C LYS A 21 5.47 20.02 -10.67
N ARG A 22 4.56 20.99 -10.84
CA ARG A 22 3.13 20.80 -10.58
C ARG A 22 2.51 19.84 -11.60
N ALA A 23 2.84 19.97 -12.88
CA ALA A 23 2.37 19.06 -13.92
C ALA A 23 2.85 17.62 -13.69
N ILE A 24 4.13 17.46 -13.29
CA ILE A 24 4.69 16.15 -12.91
C ILE A 24 3.94 15.59 -11.70
N LYS A 25 3.73 16.39 -10.65
CA LYS A 25 2.99 15.96 -9.46
C LYS A 25 1.59 15.47 -9.83
N PHE A 26 0.82 16.27 -10.58
CA PHE A 26 -0.53 15.86 -11.00
C PHE A 26 -0.52 14.60 -11.85
N SER A 27 0.45 14.44 -12.76
CA SER A 27 0.56 13.24 -13.58
C SER A 27 0.88 12.00 -12.73
N LEU A 28 1.74 12.16 -11.71
CA LEU A 28 2.08 11.08 -10.77
C LEU A 28 0.90 10.73 -9.87
N ASP A 29 0.18 11.73 -9.36
CA ASP A 29 -1.01 11.54 -8.52
C ASP A 29 -2.11 10.83 -9.32
N ASP A 30 -2.34 11.22 -10.58
CA ASP A 30 -3.30 10.56 -11.49
C ASP A 30 -2.88 9.10 -11.82
N LEU A 31 -1.59 8.86 -12.06
CA LEU A 31 -1.06 7.50 -12.27
C LEU A 31 -1.29 6.61 -11.04
N LYS A 32 -0.95 7.11 -9.84
CA LYS A 32 -1.19 6.40 -8.58
C LYS A 32 -2.66 6.14 -8.31
N ALA A 33 -3.53 7.09 -8.66
CA ALA A 33 -4.97 6.94 -8.49
C ALA A 33 -5.53 5.79 -9.35
N LYS A 34 -5.05 5.67 -10.60
CA LYS A 34 -5.46 4.65 -11.58
C LYS A 34 -4.86 3.27 -11.33
N HIS A 35 -3.69 3.20 -10.71
CA HIS A 35 -2.92 1.97 -10.48
C HIS A 35 -2.70 1.71 -8.99
N SER A 36 -3.73 1.83 -8.17
CA SER A 36 -3.53 1.87 -6.72
C SER A 36 -3.02 0.60 -6.08
N GLY A 37 -3.35 -0.56 -6.64
CA GLY A 37 -2.79 -1.82 -6.19
C GLY A 37 -1.27 -1.93 -6.41
N ASP A 38 -0.70 -1.10 -7.30
CA ASP A 38 0.72 -1.10 -7.64
C ASP A 38 1.55 -0.15 -6.75
N PHE A 39 0.89 0.79 -6.06
CA PHE A 39 1.54 1.84 -5.23
C PHE A 39 1.17 1.73 -3.74
N LEU A 40 1.08 0.51 -3.23
CA LEU A 40 0.81 0.26 -1.82
C LEU A 40 2.04 0.57 -0.94
N SER A 41 1.79 1.05 0.28
CA SER A 41 2.83 1.12 1.30
C SER A 41 3.38 -0.26 1.65
N SER A 42 4.60 -0.30 2.22
CA SER A 42 5.21 -1.55 2.68
C SER A 42 4.31 -2.29 3.69
N ARG A 43 3.68 -1.56 4.61
CA ARG A 43 2.73 -2.11 5.60
C ARG A 43 1.50 -2.71 4.91
N ALA A 44 0.91 -2.01 3.95
CA ALA A 44 -0.24 -2.53 3.21
C ALA A 44 0.12 -3.79 2.41
N LEU A 45 1.31 -3.85 1.81
CA LEU A 45 1.80 -5.03 1.11
C LEU A 45 1.99 -6.23 2.06
N GLN A 46 2.59 -6.00 3.24
CA GLN A 46 2.75 -7.04 4.25
C GLN A 46 1.40 -7.60 4.71
N ILE A 47 0.43 -6.74 5.03
CA ILE A 47 -0.91 -7.18 5.45
C ILE A 47 -1.62 -7.93 4.31
N ARG A 48 -1.50 -7.44 3.08
CA ARG A 48 -2.09 -8.08 1.89
C ARG A 48 -1.59 -9.52 1.68
N ASN A 49 -0.35 -9.83 2.04
CA ASN A 49 0.20 -11.18 1.88
C ASN A 49 -0.52 -12.24 2.72
N TYR A 50 -1.21 -11.84 3.81
CA TYR A 50 -2.02 -12.76 4.63
C TYR A 50 -3.43 -12.98 4.08
N ALA A 51 -3.88 -12.18 3.10
CA ALA A 51 -5.24 -12.26 2.57
C ALA A 51 -5.61 -13.66 2.02
N PRO A 52 -4.72 -14.41 1.31
CA PRO A 52 -5.04 -15.75 0.84
C PRO A 52 -5.33 -16.74 1.97
N ASP A 53 -4.48 -16.77 3.00
CA ASP A 53 -4.62 -17.69 4.13
C ASP A 53 -5.85 -17.38 4.96
N LEU A 54 -6.11 -16.08 5.16
CA LEU A 54 -7.31 -15.62 5.86
C LEU A 54 -8.58 -15.95 5.07
N ALA A 55 -8.55 -15.78 3.75
CA ALA A 55 -9.67 -16.16 2.89
C ALA A 55 -9.93 -17.67 2.91
N GLN A 56 -8.87 -18.49 2.89
CA GLN A 56 -8.98 -19.94 3.03
C GLN A 56 -9.61 -20.33 4.37
N THR A 57 -9.15 -19.71 5.46
CA THR A 57 -9.65 -19.99 6.82
C THR A 57 -11.12 -19.60 6.96
N ILE A 58 -11.50 -18.39 6.53
CA ILE A 58 -12.88 -17.90 6.58
C ILE A 58 -13.80 -18.77 5.70
N ALA A 59 -13.38 -19.12 4.49
CA ALA A 59 -14.15 -20.01 3.63
C ALA A 59 -14.36 -21.38 4.28
N GLY A 60 -13.30 -21.94 4.90
CA GLY A 60 -13.39 -23.17 5.67
C GLY A 60 -14.39 -23.08 6.82
N LEU A 61 -14.35 -21.99 7.60
CA LEU A 61 -15.30 -21.74 8.68
C LEU A 61 -16.75 -21.68 8.17
N ILE A 62 -17.01 -20.94 7.10
CA ILE A 62 -18.34 -20.83 6.49
C ILE A 62 -18.83 -22.21 6.06
N LEU A 63 -18.03 -22.94 5.28
CA LEU A 63 -18.40 -24.24 4.72
C LEU A 63 -18.52 -25.35 5.79
N SER A 64 -17.77 -25.23 6.89
CA SER A 64 -17.83 -26.19 8.00
C SER A 64 -19.03 -25.97 8.94
N SER A 65 -19.69 -24.82 8.85
CA SER A 65 -20.83 -24.50 9.72
C SER A 65 -22.03 -25.41 9.43
N SER A 66 -22.68 -25.90 10.48
CA SER A 66 -23.97 -26.61 10.38
C SER A 66 -25.17 -25.66 10.25
N ASP A 67 -24.96 -24.35 10.45
CA ASP A 67 -26.02 -23.35 10.34
C ASP A 67 -26.20 -22.89 8.90
N LEU A 68 -27.27 -23.37 8.26
CA LEU A 68 -27.61 -23.05 6.88
C LEU A 68 -28.04 -21.58 6.69
N ASN A 69 -28.54 -20.91 7.74
CA ASN A 69 -28.86 -19.49 7.65
C ASN A 69 -27.58 -18.66 7.63
N PHE A 70 -26.64 -18.97 8.53
CA PHE A 70 -25.31 -18.36 8.52
C PHE A 70 -24.62 -18.53 7.16
N GLN A 71 -24.58 -19.76 6.63
CA GLN A 71 -24.00 -20.00 5.30
C GLN A 71 -24.66 -19.13 4.23
N ARG A 72 -25.99 -19.11 4.15
CA ARG A 72 -26.74 -18.35 3.15
C ARG A 72 -26.48 -16.84 3.25
N GLU A 73 -26.43 -16.31 4.47
CA GLU A 73 -26.09 -14.90 4.71
C GLU A 73 -24.66 -14.60 4.24
N CYS A 74 -23.69 -15.47 4.54
CA CYS A 74 -22.33 -15.33 4.04
C CYS A 74 -22.24 -15.38 2.50
N PHE A 75 -22.91 -16.33 1.84
CA PHE A 75 -22.98 -16.37 0.37
C PHE A 75 -23.56 -15.07 -0.19
N SER A 76 -24.63 -14.55 0.43
CA SER A 76 -25.27 -13.30 0.02
C SER A 76 -24.32 -12.11 0.19
N LEU A 77 -23.62 -12.01 1.32
CA LEU A 77 -22.64 -10.95 1.60
C LEU A 77 -21.45 -10.99 0.64
N LEU A 78 -21.04 -12.19 0.23
CA LEU A 78 -19.98 -12.43 -0.74
C LEU A 78 -20.44 -12.24 -2.19
N GLY A 79 -21.74 -12.00 -2.43
CA GLY A 79 -22.31 -11.83 -3.77
C GLY A 79 -22.36 -13.12 -4.58
N LEU A 80 -22.38 -14.27 -3.90
CA LEU A 80 -22.36 -15.60 -4.50
C LEU A 80 -23.80 -16.14 -4.61
N GLN A 81 -24.16 -16.66 -5.78
CA GLN A 81 -25.55 -17.01 -6.14
C GLN A 81 -26.03 -18.37 -5.59
N SER A 82 -25.13 -19.27 -5.21
CA SER A 82 -25.53 -20.62 -4.74
C SER A 82 -24.48 -21.28 -3.86
N GLN A 83 -24.94 -22.26 -3.06
CA GLN A 83 -24.10 -23.09 -2.20
C GLN A 83 -23.18 -24.03 -3.00
N ASP A 84 -23.48 -24.24 -4.28
CA ASP A 84 -22.69 -25.03 -5.25
C ASP A 84 -21.51 -24.25 -5.84
N VAL A 85 -21.22 -23.06 -5.31
CA VAL A 85 -20.05 -22.28 -5.66
C VAL A 85 -18.83 -22.98 -5.07
N GLY A 86 -17.94 -23.46 -5.95
CA GLY A 86 -16.71 -24.14 -5.54
C GLY A 86 -15.92 -23.31 -4.52
N THR A 87 -15.32 -24.00 -3.55
CA THR A 87 -14.54 -23.40 -2.45
C THR A 87 -13.55 -22.34 -2.93
N GLU A 88 -12.90 -22.56 -4.07
CA GLU A 88 -11.96 -21.62 -4.68
C GLU A 88 -12.59 -20.27 -5.07
N ILE A 89 -13.83 -20.27 -5.57
CA ILE A 89 -14.54 -19.05 -5.95
C ILE A 89 -14.90 -18.25 -4.69
N MET A 90 -15.32 -18.93 -3.62
CA MET A 90 -15.57 -18.29 -2.33
C MET A 90 -14.28 -17.68 -1.75
N GLN A 91 -13.20 -18.45 -1.70
CA GLN A 91 -11.89 -17.96 -1.25
C GLN A 91 -11.44 -16.75 -2.04
N ASN A 92 -11.57 -16.79 -3.37
CA ASN A 92 -11.23 -15.65 -4.22
C ASN A 92 -12.11 -14.43 -3.90
N SER A 93 -13.42 -14.59 -3.74
CA SER A 93 -14.32 -13.48 -3.39
C SER A 93 -13.93 -12.82 -2.05
N ILE A 94 -13.62 -13.63 -1.03
CA ILE A 94 -13.16 -13.13 0.28
C ILE A 94 -11.82 -12.41 0.14
N LYS A 95 -10.86 -13.01 -0.57
CA LYS A 95 -9.53 -12.42 -0.82
C LYS A 95 -9.64 -11.06 -1.51
N GLU A 96 -10.42 -10.96 -2.60
CA GLU A 96 -10.59 -9.70 -3.33
C GLU A 96 -11.23 -8.61 -2.43
N LYS A 97 -12.18 -8.97 -1.56
CA LYS A 97 -12.76 -8.04 -0.59
C LYS A 97 -11.71 -7.54 0.41
N ILE A 98 -10.88 -8.43 0.97
CA ILE A 98 -9.82 -8.06 1.90
C ILE A 98 -8.81 -7.13 1.22
N VAL A 99 -8.34 -7.51 0.02
CA VAL A 99 -7.39 -6.71 -0.77
C VAL A 99 -7.97 -5.33 -1.04
N SER A 100 -9.22 -5.24 -1.51
CA SER A 100 -9.88 -3.96 -1.78
C SER A 100 -9.94 -3.05 -0.54
N VAL A 101 -10.21 -3.59 0.64
CA VAL A 101 -10.24 -2.79 1.89
C VAL A 101 -8.85 -2.27 2.25
N ILE A 102 -7.80 -3.10 2.10
CA ILE A 102 -6.41 -2.70 2.34
C ILE A 102 -6.03 -1.55 1.38
N GLU A 103 -6.30 -1.70 0.09
CA GLU A 103 -5.99 -0.68 -0.91
C GLU A 103 -6.74 0.65 -0.66
N MET A 104 -8.00 0.59 -0.21
CA MET A 104 -8.78 1.78 0.12
C MET A 104 -8.28 2.48 1.38
N ASN A 105 -7.81 1.71 2.38
CA ASN A 105 -7.30 2.28 3.63
C ASN A 105 -5.89 2.85 3.48
N ASP A 106 -5.05 2.28 2.63
CA ASP A 106 -3.68 2.78 2.40
C ASP A 106 -3.67 4.14 1.70
N LYS A 107 -4.68 4.44 0.88
CA LYS A 107 -4.78 5.68 0.09
C LYS A 107 -5.29 6.90 0.87
N ASP A 108 -5.87 6.71 2.06
CA ASP A 108 -6.64 7.75 2.75
C ASP A 108 -5.92 8.23 4.02
N PRO A 109 -5.05 9.26 3.92
CA PRO A 109 -4.26 9.75 5.07
C PRO A 109 -5.10 10.42 6.16
N ASP A 110 -6.36 10.75 5.88
CA ASP A 110 -7.27 11.30 6.90
C ASP A 110 -8.08 10.21 7.63
N LYS A 111 -8.20 8.99 7.09
CA LYS A 111 -8.81 7.86 7.82
C LYS A 111 -7.88 7.25 8.86
N SER A 112 -6.57 7.41 8.71
CA SER A 112 -5.60 6.96 9.72
C SER A 112 -5.65 7.77 11.02
N LYS A 113 -6.37 8.89 11.07
CA LYS A 113 -6.59 9.68 12.30
C LYS A 113 -7.81 9.21 13.09
N GLU A 114 -8.76 8.56 12.43
CA GLU A 114 -9.87 7.88 13.09
C GLU A 114 -9.37 6.47 13.42
N ILE A 115 -8.57 6.37 14.49
CA ILE A 115 -8.17 5.09 15.06
C ILE A 115 -9.48 4.41 15.48
N ALA A 116 -9.98 3.50 14.64
CA ALA A 116 -11.03 2.59 15.05
C ALA A 116 -10.51 1.91 16.33
N PRO A 117 -11.29 1.86 17.42
CA PRO A 117 -10.84 1.22 18.65
C PRO A 117 -10.42 -0.20 18.28
N PHE A 118 -9.13 -0.48 18.38
CA PHE A 118 -8.57 -1.77 18.00
C PHE A 118 -9.32 -2.84 18.79
N LEU A 119 -9.78 -3.89 18.08
CA LEU A 119 -10.55 -4.98 18.67
C LEU A 119 -9.72 -5.78 19.69
N PHE A 120 -8.40 -5.65 19.64
CA PHE A 120 -7.44 -6.25 20.54
C PHE A 120 -6.40 -5.20 20.94
N GLU A 121 -6.01 -5.20 22.21
CA GLU A 121 -4.95 -4.36 22.75
C GLU A 121 -3.63 -4.75 22.04
N GLU A 122 -3.03 -3.83 21.28
CA GLU A 122 -1.70 -4.05 20.69
C GLU A 122 -0.66 -4.00 21.81
N ASP A 123 0.24 -4.99 21.84
CA ASP A 123 1.40 -5.02 22.72
C ASP A 123 2.45 -4.03 22.15
N ASP A 124 2.78 -3.00 22.92
CA ASP A 124 3.55 -1.81 22.50
C ASP A 124 4.97 -2.11 21.97
N HIS A 125 5.41 -3.37 21.98
CA HIS A 125 6.77 -3.79 21.67
C HIS A 125 7.11 -3.93 20.17
N ILE A 126 6.13 -3.96 19.26
CA ILE A 126 6.42 -4.17 17.83
C ILE A 126 6.88 -2.87 17.13
N GLN A 127 6.52 -1.70 17.65
CA GLN A 127 6.82 -0.44 16.99
C GLN A 127 8.26 0.04 17.22
N GLU A 128 8.87 -0.31 18.34
CA GLU A 128 10.24 0.08 18.70
C GLU A 128 11.30 -0.70 17.88
N GLU A 129 11.01 -1.95 17.52
CA GLU A 129 11.92 -2.82 16.76
C GLU A 129 12.04 -2.38 15.28
N LEU A 130 10.97 -1.83 14.70
CA LEU A 130 10.94 -1.34 13.32
C LEU A 130 11.65 0.02 13.15
N GLU A 131 11.65 0.86 14.19
CA GLU A 131 12.34 2.17 14.18
C GLU A 131 13.85 2.02 14.39
N ALA A 132 14.29 1.00 15.15
CA ALA A 132 15.70 0.70 15.37
C ALA A 132 16.43 0.25 14.08
N GLU A 133 15.78 -0.57 13.24
CA GLU A 133 16.37 -1.07 11.99
C GLU A 133 16.60 0.04 10.93
N PHE A 134 15.81 1.12 10.97
CA PHE A 134 15.97 2.23 10.04
C PHE A 134 17.22 3.07 10.35
N GLN A 135 17.55 3.30 11.63
CA GLN A 135 18.60 4.24 12.02
C GLN A 135 20.04 3.74 11.78
N GLU A 136 20.28 2.43 11.73
CA GLU A 136 21.63 1.90 11.49
C GLU A 136 22.11 2.02 10.02
N SER A 137 21.22 2.28 9.07
CA SER A 137 21.56 2.29 7.62
C SER A 137 22.14 3.62 7.09
N TYR A 138 22.23 4.67 7.90
CA TYR A 138 22.63 6.02 7.45
C TYR A 138 24.05 6.47 7.86
N LEU A 139 24.87 5.62 8.47
CA LEU A 139 26.26 5.98 8.76
C LEU A 139 27.14 5.76 7.52
N SER A 140 27.36 6.83 6.75
CA SER A 140 28.27 6.86 5.59
C SER A 140 29.75 6.85 6.03
N PRO A 141 30.63 5.98 5.48
CA PRO A 141 32.06 5.92 5.83
C PRO A 141 32.99 7.03 5.30
N LEU A 142 32.53 8.25 5.04
CA LEU A 142 33.39 9.29 4.44
C LEU A 142 33.39 10.57 5.30
N ASP A 143 34.15 10.53 6.38
CA ASP A 143 34.81 11.70 6.98
C ASP A 143 35.89 11.20 7.98
N LEU A 144 37.08 10.91 7.45
CA LEU A 144 38.33 10.84 8.21
C LEU A 144 39.37 11.59 7.37
N ASP A 145 39.39 12.91 7.52
CA ASP A 145 40.48 13.77 7.08
C ASP A 145 41.78 13.32 7.78
N ILE A 146 42.77 12.92 6.99
CA ILE A 146 44.18 12.96 7.41
C ILE A 146 44.93 13.78 6.36
N ASP A 147 45.21 15.01 6.75
CA ASP A 147 46.20 15.88 6.13
C ASP A 147 47.55 15.15 6.03
N MET A 148 48.12 15.11 4.82
CA MET A 148 49.51 14.72 4.60
C MET A 148 50.21 15.77 3.73
N PHE A 149 50.78 16.77 4.39
CA PHE A 149 51.94 17.54 3.95
C PHE A 149 52.87 17.79 5.13
#